data_AF-A0A9D5CXW4-F1
#
_entry.id   AF-A0A9D5CXW4-F1
#
_cell.length_a   1.000
_cell.length_b   1.000
_cell.length_c   1.000
_cell.angle_alpha   90.00
_cell.angle_beta   90.00
_cell.angle_gamma   90.00
#
_symmetry.space_group_name_H-M   'P 1'
#
loop_
_entity.id
_entity.type
_entity.pdbx_description
1 polymer ?
#
loop_
_entity_poly.entity_id
_entity_poly.type
_entity_poly.pdbx_seq_one_letter_code
_entity_poly.pdbx_strand_id
1 'polypeptide(L)'
;MIYLLELPLTLPRRLTIPDVCEKRWCKSFAVISVTLAPLLLSLIWNSKMEEIGSRDSIMIYGASCLIGVVLGIAAILTTNSSKPPSRRIVLLPWLAAGFLMSMAWTYIIAEELVALMVSIGIILNINSSVLGLTVLAWGNSLGDLVANVTVAVNGGASGVQVAISGCFAGPIFNILIGLSISFFISSWNKYPSSLEIPLDLSLIQTLGFMFGSLLWSLVILPKRGMKLDKVLGSGLLSIYLCFLSVRLVQSLGLVTL
;
A
#
# COMPACT_ATOMS: atom_id res chain seq x y z
N MET A 1 4.48 -26.79 12.25
CA MET A 1 3.84 -26.99 10.93
C MET A 1 3.71 -25.68 10.15
N ILE A 2 3.30 -24.56 10.78
CA ILE A 2 3.18 -23.23 10.13
C ILE A 2 4.53 -22.70 9.59
N TYR A 3 5.64 -22.94 10.29
CA TYR A 3 6.98 -22.51 9.86
C TYR A 3 7.45 -23.07 8.51
N LEU A 4 7.01 -24.26 8.10
CA LEU A 4 7.37 -24.83 6.80
C LEU A 4 6.62 -24.14 5.65
N LEU A 5 5.40 -23.68 5.92
CA LEU A 5 4.57 -22.93 4.97
C LEU A 5 5.05 -21.48 4.82
N GLU A 6 5.59 -20.89 5.89
CA GLU A 6 6.16 -19.54 5.89
C GLU A 6 7.57 -19.47 5.28
N LEU A 7 8.30 -20.58 5.25
CA LEU A 7 9.69 -20.65 4.77
C LEU A 7 9.90 -20.08 3.36
N PRO A 8 9.11 -20.42 2.33
CA PRO A 8 9.31 -19.92 0.97
C PRO A 8 9.06 -18.40 0.84
N LEU A 9 8.27 -17.80 1.72
CA LEU A 9 7.99 -16.36 1.72
C LEU A 9 8.96 -15.58 2.62
N THR A 10 9.35 -16.17 3.75
CA THR A 10 10.19 -15.50 4.74
C THR A 10 11.67 -15.53 4.38
N LEU A 11 12.15 -16.55 3.67
CA LEU A 11 13.55 -16.64 3.23
C LEU A 11 13.92 -15.56 2.21
N PRO A 12 13.22 -15.40 1.07
CA PRO A 12 13.55 -14.35 0.10
C PRO A 12 13.43 -12.95 0.70
N ARG A 13 12.43 -12.73 1.57
CA ARG A 13 12.25 -11.48 2.30
C ARG A 13 13.45 -11.16 3.20
N ARG A 14 13.91 -12.13 4.00
CA ARG A 14 15.11 -11.97 4.84
C ARG A 14 16.39 -11.84 4.04
N LEU A 15 16.44 -12.41 2.84
CA LEU A 15 17.59 -12.37 1.95
C LEU A 15 17.69 -11.09 1.13
N THR A 16 16.70 -10.21 1.16
CA THR A 16 16.66 -8.99 0.34
C THR A 16 16.42 -7.72 1.15
N ILE A 17 15.88 -7.81 2.37
CA ILE A 17 15.78 -6.69 3.30
C ILE A 17 17.03 -6.64 4.18
N PRO A 18 17.88 -5.60 4.05
CA PRO A 18 18.99 -5.40 4.96
C PRO A 18 18.50 -5.10 6.39
N ASP A 19 18.75 -6.02 7.33
CA ASP A 19 18.42 -5.85 8.76
C ASP A 19 19.61 -5.26 9.52
N VAL A 20 19.36 -4.18 10.27
CA VAL A 20 20.38 -3.45 11.06
C VAL A 20 20.32 -3.82 12.55
N CYS A 21 19.41 -4.71 12.96
CA CYS A 21 19.24 -5.10 14.35
C CYS A 21 20.46 -5.86 14.90
N GLU A 22 21.06 -5.36 15.99
CA GLU A 22 22.24 -5.96 16.65
C GLU A 22 22.07 -7.45 16.99
N LYS A 23 20.86 -7.86 17.40
CA LYS A 23 20.55 -9.26 17.78
C LYS A 23 20.44 -10.23 16.60
N ARG A 24 20.26 -9.74 15.37
CA ARG A 24 20.04 -10.54 14.15
C ARG A 24 21.10 -10.28 13.09
N TRP A 25 22.11 -9.49 13.43
CA TRP A 25 23.16 -9.08 12.50
C TRP A 25 23.99 -10.28 12.02
N CYS A 26 24.05 -10.47 10.71
CA CYS A 26 24.94 -11.42 10.07
C CYS A 26 25.52 -10.79 8.81
N LYS A 27 26.85 -10.63 8.76
CA LYS A 27 27.55 -9.99 7.62
C LYS A 27 27.20 -10.64 6.28
N SER A 28 27.11 -11.98 6.22
CA SER A 28 26.78 -12.69 4.99
C SER A 28 25.36 -12.38 4.49
N PHE A 29 24.37 -12.36 5.38
CA PHE A 29 22.99 -12.00 5.02
C PHE A 29 22.87 -10.55 4.61
N ALA A 30 23.58 -9.65 5.30
CA ALA A 30 23.69 -8.25 4.96
C ALA A 30 24.22 -8.06 3.52
N VAL A 31 25.34 -8.69 3.18
CA VAL A 31 25.93 -8.58 1.84
C VAL A 31 25.01 -9.18 0.78
N ILE A 32 24.44 -10.37 1.03
CA ILE A 32 23.50 -11.02 0.11
C ILE A 32 22.28 -10.11 -0.15
N SER A 33 21.73 -9.48 0.88
CA SER A 33 20.58 -8.57 0.74
C SER A 33 20.84 -7.38 -0.13
N VAL A 34 22.01 -6.75 0.02
CA VAL A 34 22.40 -5.58 -0.77
C VAL A 34 22.72 -5.98 -2.22
N THR A 35 23.27 -7.17 -2.45
CA THR A 35 23.51 -7.67 -3.82
C THR A 35 22.23 -8.06 -4.55
N LEU A 36 21.26 -8.65 -3.85
CA LEU A 36 20.05 -9.22 -4.45
C LEU A 36 18.93 -8.18 -4.60
N ALA A 37 18.96 -7.10 -3.82
CA ALA A 37 17.96 -6.03 -3.86
C ALA A 37 17.81 -5.35 -5.24
N PRO A 38 18.88 -4.90 -5.93
CA PRO A 38 18.74 -4.29 -7.26
C PRO A 38 18.20 -5.27 -8.32
N LEU A 39 18.56 -6.55 -8.20
CA LEU A 39 18.06 -7.60 -9.10
C LEU A 39 16.54 -7.77 -8.91
N LEU A 40 16.06 -7.87 -7.68
CA LEU A 40 14.63 -7.99 -7.38
C LEU A 40 13.85 -6.76 -7.87
N LEU A 41 14.38 -5.55 -7.65
CA LEU A 41 13.76 -4.32 -8.14
C LEU A 41 13.67 -4.28 -9.67
N SER A 42 14.73 -4.73 -10.36
CA SER A 42 14.73 -4.81 -11.82
C SER A 42 13.71 -5.82 -12.37
N LEU A 43 13.50 -6.94 -11.67
CA LEU A 43 12.47 -7.93 -12.03
C LEU A 43 11.06 -7.35 -11.92
N ILE A 44 10.76 -6.65 -10.82
CA ILE A 44 9.46 -5.97 -10.62
C ILE A 44 9.26 -4.87 -11.67
N TRP A 45 10.31 -4.14 -12.03
CA TRP A 45 10.21 -3.10 -13.05
C TRP A 45 9.89 -3.68 -14.42
N ASN A 46 10.56 -4.77 -14.78
CA ASN A 46 10.43 -5.41 -16.08
C ASN A 46 9.08 -6.12 -16.24
N SER A 47 8.56 -6.74 -15.17
CA SER A 47 7.22 -7.35 -15.20
C SER A 47 6.09 -6.34 -15.44
N LYS A 48 6.32 -5.05 -15.16
CA LYS A 48 5.32 -3.99 -15.31
C LYS A 48 5.32 -3.30 -16.67
N MET A 49 6.46 -3.29 -17.35
CA MET A 49 6.54 -2.66 -18.66
C MET A 49 6.37 -3.73 -19.73
N GLU A 50 5.12 -3.96 -20.12
CA GLU A 50 4.71 -4.95 -21.11
C GLU A 50 5.33 -4.75 -22.51
N GLU A 51 5.96 -3.59 -22.78
CA GLU A 51 6.58 -3.23 -24.07
C GLU A 51 8.11 -3.10 -24.04
N ILE A 52 8.83 -3.75 -23.11
CA ILE A 52 10.30 -3.78 -23.15
C ILE A 52 10.78 -4.89 -24.11
N GLY A 53 11.50 -4.50 -25.16
CA GLY A 53 12.12 -5.47 -26.07
C GLY A 53 13.08 -6.42 -25.35
N SER A 54 13.17 -7.68 -25.80
CA SER A 54 13.99 -8.74 -25.18
C SER A 54 15.46 -8.30 -24.91
N ARG A 55 16.02 -7.41 -25.75
CA ARG A 55 17.38 -6.86 -25.58
C ARG A 55 17.48 -5.86 -24.41
N ASP A 56 16.52 -4.97 -24.27
CA ASP A 56 16.53 -3.93 -23.24
C ASP A 56 16.32 -4.55 -21.85
N SER A 57 15.48 -5.57 -21.78
CA SER A 57 15.28 -6.41 -20.58
C SER A 57 16.59 -7.05 -20.09
N ILE A 58 17.38 -7.63 -20.99
CA ILE A 58 18.69 -8.23 -20.67
C ILE A 58 19.69 -7.15 -20.21
N MET A 59 19.68 -5.97 -20.84
CA MET A 59 20.54 -4.86 -20.45
C MET A 59 20.21 -4.33 -19.04
N ILE A 60 18.93 -4.23 -18.69
CA ILE A 60 18.47 -3.81 -17.36
C ILE A 60 18.89 -4.84 -16.29
N TYR A 61 18.77 -6.14 -16.57
CA TYR A 61 19.26 -7.18 -15.66
C TYR A 61 20.79 -7.17 -15.53
N GLY A 62 21.51 -6.94 -16.63
CA GLY A 62 22.97 -6.80 -16.61
C GLY A 62 23.43 -5.60 -15.76
N ALA A 63 22.82 -4.43 -15.97
CA ALA A 63 23.13 -3.21 -15.23
C ALA A 63 22.81 -3.34 -13.73
N SER A 64 21.63 -3.89 -13.39
CA SER A 64 21.24 -4.10 -11.99
C SER A 64 22.14 -5.12 -11.28
N CYS A 65 22.59 -6.17 -11.96
CA CYS A 65 23.57 -7.12 -11.43
C CYS A 65 24.91 -6.43 -11.12
N LEU A 66 25.43 -5.61 -12.04
CA LEU A 66 26.67 -4.84 -11.81
C LEU A 66 26.54 -3.90 -10.62
N ILE A 67 25.42 -3.16 -10.53
CA ILE A 67 25.13 -2.27 -9.39
C ILE A 67 25.07 -3.09 -8.08
N GLY A 68 24.38 -4.22 -8.08
CA GLY A 68 24.31 -5.14 -6.93
C GLY A 68 25.69 -5.61 -6.48
N VAL A 69 26.55 -6.02 -7.41
CA VAL A 69 27.93 -6.46 -7.10
C VAL A 69 28.76 -5.32 -6.51
N VAL A 70 28.70 -4.11 -7.09
CA VAL A 70 29.42 -2.94 -6.57
C VAL A 70 28.96 -2.59 -5.15
N LEU A 71 27.65 -2.57 -4.91
CA LEU A 71 27.08 -2.32 -3.59
C LEU A 71 27.43 -3.42 -2.58
N GLY A 72 27.46 -4.69 -3.02
CA GLY A 72 27.90 -5.82 -2.21
C GLY A 72 29.36 -5.73 -1.79
N ILE A 73 30.26 -5.38 -2.72
CA ILE A 73 31.69 -5.15 -2.43
C ILE A 73 31.84 -3.98 -1.45
N ALA A 74 31.14 -2.87 -1.68
CA ALA A 74 31.14 -1.73 -0.76
C ALA A 74 30.64 -2.14 0.64
N ALA A 75 29.62 -2.98 0.74
CA ALA A 75 29.10 -3.50 2.02
C ALA A 75 30.13 -4.40 2.74
N ILE A 76 30.88 -5.22 2.00
CA ILE A 76 31.96 -6.07 2.57
C ILE A 76 33.08 -5.20 3.16
N LEU A 77 33.46 -4.13 2.46
CA LEU A 77 34.56 -3.23 2.83
C LEU A 77 34.18 -2.29 3.98
N THR A 78 32.93 -1.83 4.05
CA THR A 78 32.47 -0.86 5.05
C THR A 78 31.97 -1.51 6.35
N THR A 79 31.66 -2.81 6.33
CA THR A 79 30.94 -3.46 7.43
C THR A 79 31.75 -4.55 8.15
N ASN A 80 31.77 -4.46 9.48
CA ASN A 80 32.47 -5.39 10.36
C ASN A 80 31.56 -6.59 10.73
N SER A 81 32.15 -7.76 10.99
CA SER A 81 31.42 -9.02 11.14
C SER A 81 30.53 -9.08 12.38
N SER A 82 30.84 -8.31 13.42
CA SER A 82 30.22 -8.48 14.75
C SER A 82 29.41 -7.28 15.24
N LYS A 83 29.40 -6.16 14.50
CA LYS A 83 28.65 -4.95 14.89
C LYS A 83 28.05 -4.27 13.65
N PRO A 84 26.81 -3.78 13.72
CA PRO A 84 26.26 -2.96 12.66
C PRO A 84 27.08 -1.68 12.49
N PRO A 85 27.06 -1.07 11.28
CA PRO A 85 27.82 0.15 11.02
C PRO A 85 27.36 1.28 11.94
N SER A 86 28.22 1.68 12.88
CA SER A 86 27.92 2.71 13.89
C SER A 86 28.10 4.14 13.38
N ARG A 87 28.72 4.32 12.21
CA ARG A 87 28.87 5.63 11.57
C ARG A 87 27.58 6.02 10.86
N ARG A 88 27.02 7.18 11.22
CA ARG A 88 25.77 7.73 10.66
C ARG A 88 25.76 7.74 9.11
N ILE A 89 26.91 7.98 8.49
CA ILE A 89 27.08 8.02 7.02
C ILE A 89 26.84 6.65 6.34
N VAL A 90 27.16 5.54 7.01
CA VAL A 90 26.95 4.17 6.48
C VAL A 90 25.62 3.61 6.97
N LEU A 91 25.19 4.02 8.16
CA LEU A 91 23.91 3.61 8.76
C LEU A 91 22.70 4.12 7.96
N LEU A 92 22.72 5.39 7.52
CA LEU A 92 21.60 5.99 6.81
C LEU A 92 21.27 5.28 5.47
N PRO A 93 22.24 4.98 4.59
CA PRO A 93 21.99 4.18 3.39
C PRO A 93 21.44 2.79 3.70
N TRP A 94 21.92 2.14 4.77
CA TRP A 94 21.42 0.83 5.20
C TRP A 94 19.94 0.88 5.62
N LEU A 95 19.57 1.89 6.42
CA LEU A 95 18.19 2.10 6.83
C LEU A 95 17.29 2.46 5.65
N ALA A 96 17.77 3.33 4.75
CA ALA A 96 17.04 3.71 3.53
C ALA A 96 16.82 2.50 2.60
N ALA A 97 17.85 1.67 2.39
CA ALA A 97 17.74 0.45 1.59
C ALA A 97 16.78 -0.56 2.23
N GLY A 98 16.83 -0.74 3.56
CA GLY A 98 15.92 -1.61 4.29
C GLY A 98 14.46 -1.14 4.17
N PHE A 99 14.25 0.17 4.24
CA PHE A 99 12.95 0.79 4.04
C PHE A 99 12.43 0.60 2.61
N LEU A 100 13.24 0.91 1.59
CA LEU A 100 12.88 0.72 0.17
C LEU A 100 12.52 -0.73 -0.14
N MET A 101 13.33 -1.68 0.35
CA MET A 101 13.07 -3.10 0.15
C MET A 101 11.82 -3.58 0.91
N SER A 102 11.55 -3.02 2.09
CA SER A 102 10.30 -3.29 2.80
C SER A 102 9.09 -2.81 2.01
N MET A 103 9.16 -1.62 1.39
CA MET A 103 8.10 -1.13 0.50
C MET A 103 7.90 -2.04 -0.72
N ALA A 104 8.99 -2.48 -1.37
CA ALA A 104 8.92 -3.40 -2.51
C ALA A 104 8.25 -4.74 -2.13
N TRP A 105 8.57 -5.29 -0.95
CA TRP A 105 7.91 -6.50 -0.45
C TRP A 105 6.44 -6.29 -0.14
N THR A 106 6.07 -5.17 0.49
CA THR A 106 4.66 -4.82 0.70
C THR A 106 3.93 -4.72 -0.63
N TYR A 107 4.56 -4.15 -1.65
CA TYR A 107 4.01 -4.06 -3.00
C TYR A 107 3.76 -5.45 -3.61
N ILE A 108 4.76 -6.35 -3.60
CA ILE A 108 4.60 -7.73 -4.12
C ILE A 108 3.47 -8.46 -3.39
N ILE A 109 3.46 -8.39 -2.06
CA ILE A 109 2.44 -9.08 -1.25
C ILE A 109 1.04 -8.53 -1.55
N ALA A 110 0.91 -7.21 -1.75
CA ALA A 110 -0.35 -6.59 -2.11
C ALA A 110 -0.83 -7.04 -3.51
N GLU A 111 0.07 -7.12 -4.48
CA GLU A 111 -0.25 -7.58 -5.84
C GLU A 111 -0.71 -9.05 -5.85
N GLU A 112 0.04 -9.94 -5.19
CA GLU A 112 -0.33 -11.35 -5.06
C GLU A 112 -1.65 -11.52 -4.30
N LEU A 113 -1.89 -10.72 -3.25
CA LEU A 113 -3.15 -10.73 -2.53
C LEU A 113 -4.33 -10.36 -3.45
N VAL A 114 -4.18 -9.31 -4.25
CA VAL A 114 -5.22 -8.91 -5.23
C VAL A 114 -5.42 -10.01 -6.27
N ALA A 115 -4.37 -10.63 -6.79
CA ALA A 115 -4.46 -11.72 -7.77
C ALA A 115 -5.19 -12.95 -7.21
N LEU A 116 -4.87 -13.36 -5.97
CA LEU A 116 -5.56 -14.44 -5.28
C LEU A 116 -7.03 -14.12 -5.05
N MET A 117 -7.32 -12.87 -4.67
CA MET A 117 -8.70 -12.42 -4.50
C MET A 117 -9.48 -12.49 -5.81
N VAL A 118 -8.96 -11.94 -6.90
CA VAL A 118 -9.60 -12.05 -8.23
C VAL A 118 -9.82 -13.50 -8.62
N SER A 119 -8.83 -14.37 -8.36
CA SER A 119 -8.94 -15.82 -8.62
C SER A 119 -10.09 -16.47 -7.83
N ILE A 120 -10.23 -16.14 -6.54
CA ILE A 120 -11.35 -16.59 -5.71
C ILE A 120 -12.67 -16.02 -6.23
N GLY A 121 -12.70 -14.77 -6.68
CA GLY A 121 -13.86 -14.15 -7.31
C GLY A 121 -14.35 -14.93 -8.53
N ILE A 122 -13.42 -15.36 -9.39
CA ILE A 122 -13.72 -16.21 -10.55
C ILE A 122 -14.28 -17.57 -10.12
N ILE A 123 -13.66 -18.23 -9.13
CA ILE A 123 -14.11 -19.55 -8.64
C ILE A 123 -15.52 -19.47 -8.03
N LEU A 124 -15.81 -18.43 -7.26
CA LEU A 124 -17.10 -18.21 -6.62
C LEU A 124 -18.14 -17.55 -7.55
N ASN A 125 -17.77 -17.25 -8.79
CA ASN A 125 -18.60 -16.52 -9.77
C ASN A 125 -19.13 -15.18 -9.22
N ILE A 126 -18.29 -14.48 -8.45
CA ILE A 126 -18.55 -13.15 -7.90
C ILE A 126 -17.83 -12.13 -8.78
N ASN A 127 -18.54 -11.07 -9.18
CA ASN A 127 -17.95 -10.00 -9.97
C ASN A 127 -16.76 -9.35 -9.23
N SER A 128 -15.63 -9.21 -9.91
CA SER A 128 -14.41 -8.57 -9.42
C SER A 128 -14.66 -7.17 -8.83
N SER A 129 -15.65 -6.44 -9.33
CA SER A 129 -16.07 -5.15 -8.78
C SER A 129 -16.65 -5.27 -7.36
N VAL A 130 -17.47 -6.28 -7.06
CA VAL A 130 -17.98 -6.54 -5.69
C VAL A 130 -16.80 -6.79 -4.76
N LEU A 131 -15.88 -7.63 -5.20
CA LEU A 131 -14.75 -8.06 -4.40
C LEU A 131 -13.79 -6.89 -4.09
N GLY A 132 -13.58 -6.02 -5.08
CA GLY A 132 -12.87 -4.75 -4.93
C GLY A 132 -13.55 -3.79 -3.94
N LEU A 133 -14.86 -3.60 -4.09
CA LEU A 133 -15.65 -2.67 -3.27
C LEU A 133 -15.84 -3.15 -1.83
N THR A 134 -15.79 -4.46 -1.59
CA THR A 134 -16.02 -5.06 -0.27
C THR A 134 -14.73 -5.51 0.35
N VAL A 135 -14.23 -6.70 0.00
CA VAL A 135 -13.15 -7.35 0.75
C VAL A 135 -11.82 -6.61 0.61
N LEU A 136 -11.48 -6.06 -0.57
CA LEU A 136 -10.27 -5.24 -0.74
C LEU A 136 -10.40 -3.90 0.00
N ALA A 137 -11.50 -3.17 -0.19
CA ALA A 137 -11.71 -1.88 0.48
C ALA A 137 -11.83 -2.01 2.00
N TRP A 138 -12.58 -2.99 2.50
CA TRP A 138 -12.68 -3.30 3.93
C TRP A 138 -11.34 -3.77 4.48
N GLY A 139 -10.63 -4.64 3.78
CA GLY A 139 -9.31 -5.11 4.20
C GLY A 139 -8.34 -3.96 4.45
N ASN A 140 -8.32 -2.96 3.55
CA ASN A 140 -7.47 -1.79 3.69
C ASN A 140 -7.84 -0.90 4.88
N SER A 141 -9.13 -0.76 5.21
CA SER A 141 -9.59 0.15 6.27
C SER A 141 -9.95 -0.52 7.59
N LEU A 142 -10.00 -1.85 7.67
CA LEU A 142 -10.34 -2.58 8.90
C LEU A 142 -9.27 -2.42 9.98
N GLY A 143 -7.99 -2.44 9.59
CA GLY A 143 -6.88 -2.19 10.51
C GLY A 143 -6.96 -0.79 11.12
N ASP A 144 -7.22 0.21 10.29
CA ASP A 144 -7.44 1.59 10.73
C ASP A 144 -8.67 1.72 11.63
N LEU A 145 -9.76 1.02 11.32
CA LEU A 145 -10.96 1.00 12.16
C LEU A 145 -10.64 0.45 13.56
N VAL A 146 -9.97 -0.72 13.64
CA VAL A 146 -9.60 -1.34 14.91
C VAL A 146 -8.65 -0.43 15.70
N ALA A 147 -7.66 0.16 15.04
CA ALA A 147 -6.71 1.09 15.67
C ALA A 147 -7.41 2.35 16.20
N ASN A 148 -8.24 3.00 15.38
CA ASN A 148 -8.96 4.21 15.77
C ASN A 148 -9.96 3.94 16.90
N VAL A 149 -10.68 2.81 16.88
CA VAL A 149 -11.57 2.42 17.98
C VAL A 149 -10.77 2.17 19.25
N THR A 150 -9.64 1.48 19.16
CA THR A 150 -8.78 1.21 20.32
C THR A 150 -8.26 2.51 20.94
N VAL A 151 -7.80 3.46 20.11
CA VAL A 151 -7.32 4.77 20.57
C VAL A 151 -8.48 5.61 21.13
N ALA A 152 -9.67 5.54 20.55
CA ALA A 152 -10.84 6.26 21.06
C ALA A 152 -11.29 5.74 22.43
N VAL A 153 -11.24 4.42 22.66
CA VAL A 153 -11.66 3.79 23.92
C VAL A 153 -10.60 3.91 25.00
N ASN A 154 -9.33 3.67 24.66
CA ASN A 154 -8.24 3.57 25.64
C ASN A 154 -7.35 4.83 25.72
N GLY A 155 -7.50 5.80 24.81
CA GLY A 155 -6.63 6.98 24.71
C GLY A 155 -6.98 8.14 25.65
N GLY A 156 -7.86 7.93 26.63
CA GLY A 156 -8.24 8.94 27.62
C GLY A 156 -8.93 10.17 27.02
N ALA A 157 -8.72 11.35 27.65
CA ALA A 157 -9.46 12.58 27.32
C ALA A 157 -9.24 13.10 25.89
N SER A 158 -8.12 12.75 25.25
CA SER A 158 -7.78 13.19 23.88
C SER A 158 -7.80 12.07 22.85
N GLY A 159 -8.00 10.81 23.27
CA GLY A 159 -7.98 9.64 22.38
C GLY A 159 -8.99 9.74 21.22
N VAL A 160 -10.19 10.26 21.51
CA VAL A 160 -11.23 10.46 20.50
C VAL A 160 -10.78 11.46 19.42
N GLN A 161 -10.13 12.56 19.79
CA GLN A 161 -9.63 13.56 18.84
C GLN A 161 -8.53 12.98 17.95
N VAL A 162 -7.62 12.19 18.53
CA VAL A 162 -6.57 11.49 17.78
C VAL A 162 -7.15 10.50 16.79
N ALA A 163 -8.14 9.69 17.21
CA ALA A 163 -8.80 8.71 16.35
C ALA A 163 -9.51 9.36 15.15
N ILE A 164 -10.18 10.50 15.36
CA ILE A 164 -10.85 11.24 14.27
C ILE A 164 -9.82 11.86 13.34
N SER A 165 -8.78 12.46 13.89
CA SER A 165 -7.71 13.04 13.09
C SER A 165 -7.06 11.96 12.21
N GLY A 166 -6.80 10.77 12.75
CA GLY A 166 -6.28 9.63 11.99
C GLY A 166 -7.24 9.17 10.89
N CYS A 167 -8.53 9.03 11.22
CA CYS A 167 -9.57 8.60 10.28
C CYS A 167 -9.74 9.54 9.07
N PHE A 168 -9.52 10.85 9.24
CA PHE A 168 -9.55 11.80 8.11
C PHE A 168 -8.18 11.96 7.44
N ALA A 169 -7.09 11.99 8.20
CA ALA A 169 -5.76 12.23 7.66
C ALA A 169 -5.33 11.13 6.68
N GLY A 170 -5.66 9.86 6.95
CA GLY A 170 -5.31 8.73 6.07
C GLY A 170 -5.91 8.88 4.65
N PRO A 171 -7.24 8.97 4.51
CA PRO A 171 -7.87 9.19 3.20
C PRO A 171 -7.42 10.49 2.51
N ILE A 172 -7.26 11.59 3.25
CA ILE A 172 -6.76 12.85 2.69
C ILE A 172 -5.36 12.68 2.11
N PHE A 173 -4.46 12.02 2.84
CA PHE A 173 -3.10 11.73 2.37
C PHE A 173 -3.10 10.83 1.13
N ASN A 174 -3.93 9.78 1.12
CA ASN A 174 -4.05 8.87 -0.02
C ASN A 174 -4.53 9.58 -1.29
N ILE A 175 -5.47 10.54 -1.17
CA ILE A 175 -5.93 11.33 -2.32
C ILE A 175 -4.88 12.36 -2.73
N LEU A 176 -4.34 13.15 -1.79
CA LEU A 176 -3.43 14.25 -2.13
C LEU A 176 -2.08 13.77 -2.65
N ILE A 177 -1.52 12.74 -2.05
CA ILE A 177 -0.18 12.24 -2.40
C ILE A 177 -0.29 11.00 -3.29
N GLY A 178 -1.04 9.98 -2.83
CA GLY A 178 -1.15 8.72 -3.55
C GLY A 178 -1.76 8.87 -4.95
N LEU A 179 -2.95 9.46 -5.03
CA LEU A 179 -3.66 9.65 -6.29
C LEU A 179 -2.93 10.65 -7.20
N SER A 180 -2.46 11.78 -6.66
CA SER A 180 -1.76 12.80 -7.45
C SER A 180 -0.45 12.29 -8.07
N ILE A 181 0.39 11.58 -7.31
CA ILE A 181 1.64 11.01 -7.84
C ILE A 181 1.31 9.93 -8.88
N SER A 182 0.30 9.10 -8.63
CA SER A 182 -0.14 8.07 -9.59
C SER A 182 -0.61 8.68 -10.91
N PHE A 183 -1.42 9.74 -10.86
CA PHE A 183 -1.85 10.49 -12.05
C PHE A 183 -0.68 11.18 -12.74
N PHE A 184 0.24 11.77 -11.97
CA PHE A 184 1.42 12.43 -12.53
C PHE A 184 2.27 11.44 -13.33
N ILE A 185 2.59 10.27 -12.75
CA ILE A 185 3.35 9.22 -13.44
C ILE A 185 2.57 8.68 -14.65
N SER A 186 1.27 8.44 -14.50
CA SER A 186 0.45 7.95 -15.61
C SER A 186 0.35 8.94 -16.77
N SER A 187 0.29 10.24 -16.48
CA SER A 187 0.28 11.29 -17.49
C SER A 187 1.64 11.42 -18.16
N TRP A 188 2.72 11.34 -17.38
CA TRP A 188 4.10 11.35 -17.88
C TRP A 188 4.36 10.19 -18.86
N ASN A 189 3.92 8.98 -18.51
CA ASN A 189 4.13 7.80 -19.35
C ASN A 189 3.32 7.81 -20.65
N LYS A 190 2.18 8.51 -20.69
CA LYS A 190 1.33 8.63 -21.88
C LYS A 190 1.62 9.88 -22.72
N TYR A 191 2.46 10.80 -22.23
CA TYR A 191 2.82 12.01 -22.98
C TYR A 191 3.45 11.66 -24.34
N PRO A 192 3.01 12.26 -25.48
CA PRO A 192 2.16 13.45 -25.61
C PRO A 192 0.64 13.17 -25.74
N SER A 193 0.20 11.92 -25.68
CA SER A 193 -1.23 11.58 -25.72
C SER A 193 -1.93 12.00 -24.43
N SER A 194 -3.21 12.40 -24.52
CA SER A 194 -4.00 12.79 -23.36
C SER A 194 -4.47 11.58 -22.58
N LEU A 195 -4.40 11.65 -21.25
CA LEU A 195 -4.96 10.63 -20.37
C LEU A 195 -6.49 10.75 -20.37
N GLU A 196 -7.18 9.86 -21.07
CA GLU A 196 -8.64 9.75 -21.00
C GLU A 196 -9.05 9.14 -19.65
N ILE A 197 -9.76 9.91 -18.85
CA ILE A 197 -10.36 9.43 -17.60
C ILE A 197 -11.79 8.96 -17.97
N PRO A 198 -12.08 7.64 -17.95
CA PRO A 198 -13.41 7.15 -18.23
C PRO A 198 -14.37 7.72 -17.19
N LEU A 199 -15.36 8.48 -17.63
CA LEU A 199 -16.29 9.17 -16.75
C LEU A 199 -17.51 8.27 -16.52
N ASP A 200 -17.29 7.21 -15.73
CA ASP A 200 -18.32 6.22 -15.44
C ASP A 200 -19.33 6.76 -14.41
N LEU A 201 -20.60 6.38 -14.56
CA LEU A 201 -21.66 6.71 -13.60
C LEU A 201 -21.31 6.22 -12.19
N SER A 202 -20.61 5.09 -12.11
CA SER A 202 -20.08 4.56 -10.86
C SER A 202 -19.09 5.54 -10.21
N LEU A 203 -18.16 6.13 -10.94
CA LEU A 203 -17.22 7.10 -10.38
C LEU A 203 -17.93 8.33 -9.82
N ILE A 204 -18.89 8.89 -10.57
CA ILE A 204 -19.69 10.05 -10.12
C ILE A 204 -20.43 9.72 -8.82
N GLN A 205 -21.07 8.56 -8.74
CA GLN A 205 -21.79 8.14 -7.54
C GLN A 205 -20.85 7.99 -6.34
N THR A 206 -19.66 7.40 -6.51
CA THR A 206 -18.69 7.25 -5.41
C THR A 206 -18.24 8.62 -4.90
N LEU A 207 -17.92 9.53 -5.81
CA LEU A 207 -17.58 10.91 -5.47
C LEU A 207 -18.75 11.62 -4.77
N GLY A 208 -19.98 11.44 -5.26
CA GLY A 208 -21.18 12.02 -4.66
C GLY A 208 -21.40 11.59 -3.21
N PHE A 209 -21.30 10.29 -2.93
CA PHE A 209 -21.40 9.78 -1.55
C PHE A 209 -20.23 10.24 -0.66
N MET A 210 -19.01 10.30 -1.21
CA MET A 210 -17.85 10.85 -0.50
C MET A 210 -18.09 12.32 -0.11
N PHE A 211 -18.46 13.18 -1.06
CA PHE A 211 -18.80 14.58 -0.80
C PHE A 211 -19.99 14.72 0.15
N GLY A 212 -21.02 13.88 0.01
CA GLY A 212 -22.17 13.86 0.92
C GLY A 212 -21.77 13.56 2.37
N SER A 213 -20.89 12.58 2.59
CA SER A 213 -20.37 12.25 3.92
C SER A 213 -19.53 13.37 4.54
N LEU A 214 -18.76 14.09 3.71
CA LEU A 214 -17.95 15.23 4.13
C LEU A 214 -18.84 16.42 4.48
N LEU A 215 -19.83 16.74 3.64
CA LEU A 215 -20.80 17.80 3.88
C LEU A 215 -21.63 17.54 5.14
N TRP A 216 -22.08 16.30 5.33
CA TRP A 216 -22.77 15.88 6.56
C TRP A 216 -21.91 16.20 7.79
N SER A 217 -20.64 15.80 7.76
CA SER A 217 -19.69 16.09 8.83
C SER A 217 -19.49 17.58 9.04
N LEU A 218 -19.29 18.34 7.97
CA LEU A 218 -19.04 19.78 7.99
C LEU A 218 -20.24 20.58 8.55
N VAL A 219 -21.48 20.12 8.33
CA VAL A 219 -22.69 20.80 8.80
C VAL A 219 -23.02 20.46 10.25
N ILE A 220 -22.85 19.19 10.65
CA ILE A 220 -23.30 18.73 11.98
C ILE A 220 -22.30 19.02 13.07
N LEU A 221 -21.00 18.96 12.78
CA LEU A 221 -19.95 19.24 13.76
C LEU A 221 -20.08 20.67 14.34
N PRO A 222 -20.24 21.74 13.53
CA PRO A 222 -20.42 23.09 14.05
C PRO A 222 -21.77 23.27 14.74
N LYS A 223 -22.85 22.70 14.20
CA LYS A 223 -24.20 22.77 14.81
C LYS A 223 -24.26 22.14 16.21
N ARG A 224 -23.39 21.18 16.50
CA ARG A 224 -23.27 20.51 17.81
C ARG A 224 -22.15 21.09 18.68
N GLY A 225 -21.63 22.27 18.34
CA GLY A 225 -20.61 22.96 19.13
C GLY A 225 -19.26 22.25 19.13
N MET A 226 -18.87 21.65 18.01
CA MET A 226 -17.61 20.91 17.82
C MET A 226 -17.46 19.67 18.73
N LYS A 227 -18.56 19.20 19.31
CA LYS A 227 -18.60 17.97 20.09
C LYS A 227 -19.05 16.80 19.21
N LEU A 228 -18.36 15.68 19.39
CA LEU A 228 -18.74 14.43 18.73
C LEU A 228 -19.91 13.81 19.45
N ASP A 229 -21.00 13.69 18.71
CA ASP A 229 -22.25 13.13 19.21
C ASP A 229 -22.64 11.91 18.36
N LYS A 230 -23.49 11.04 18.93
CA LYS A 230 -23.95 9.81 18.29
C LYS A 230 -24.62 10.08 16.94
N VAL A 231 -25.23 11.26 16.77
CA VAL A 231 -25.89 11.71 15.54
C VAL A 231 -24.91 11.83 14.36
N LEU A 232 -23.69 12.32 14.62
CA LEU A 232 -22.66 12.41 13.58
C LEU A 232 -22.28 11.01 13.09
N GLY A 233 -21.95 10.12 14.05
CA GLY A 233 -21.56 8.73 13.76
C GLY A 233 -22.67 7.93 13.09
N SER A 234 -23.91 8.02 13.59
CA SER A 234 -25.06 7.33 12.99
C SER A 234 -25.34 7.81 11.58
N GLY A 235 -25.23 9.12 11.32
CA GLY A 235 -25.43 9.66 9.97
C GLY A 235 -24.34 9.22 8.98
N LEU A 236 -23.07 9.22 9.40
CA LEU A 236 -21.97 8.71 8.58
C LEU A 236 -22.13 7.21 8.26
N LEU A 237 -22.51 6.41 9.26
CA LEU A 237 -22.78 4.99 9.08
C LEU A 237 -23.96 4.76 8.13
N SER A 238 -25.05 5.54 8.25
CA SER A 238 -26.19 5.45 7.35
C SER A 238 -25.84 5.80 5.90
N ILE A 239 -25.04 6.85 5.67
CA ILE A 239 -24.56 7.21 4.33
C ILE A 239 -23.71 6.09 3.75
N TYR A 240 -22.82 5.50 4.56
CA TYR A 240 -21.98 4.38 4.16
C TYR A 240 -22.78 3.12 3.81
N LEU A 241 -23.75 2.74 4.64
CA LEU A 241 -24.61 1.58 4.39
C LEU A 241 -25.47 1.78 3.14
N CYS A 242 -25.99 3.00 2.93
CA CYS A 242 -26.70 3.35 1.71
C CYS A 242 -25.81 3.18 0.47
N PHE A 243 -24.60 3.77 0.49
CA PHE A 243 -23.62 3.61 -0.58
C PHE A 243 -23.31 2.14 -0.86
N LEU A 244 -23.03 1.35 0.18
CA LEU A 244 -22.71 -0.07 0.06
C LEU A 244 -23.88 -0.84 -0.56
N SER A 245 -25.11 -0.57 -0.12
CA SER A 245 -26.30 -1.23 -0.66
C SER A 245 -26.52 -0.93 -2.15
N VAL A 246 -26.42 0.35 -2.55
CA VAL A 246 -26.54 0.77 -3.96
C VAL A 246 -25.47 0.09 -4.82
N ARG A 247 -24.23 0.05 -4.32
CA ARG A 247 -23.11 -0.59 -5.01
C ARG A 247 -23.26 -2.10 -5.17
N LEU A 248 -23.71 -2.78 -4.13
CA LEU A 248 -23.96 -4.21 -4.18
C LEU A 248 -25.07 -4.53 -5.19
N VAL A 249 -26.18 -3.78 -5.17
CA VAL A 249 -27.30 -3.96 -6.10
C VAL A 249 -26.86 -3.77 -7.56
N GLN A 250 -26.10 -2.72 -7.85
CA GLN A 250 -25.55 -2.47 -9.19
C GLN A 250 -24.59 -3.57 -9.63
N SER A 251 -23.69 -3.99 -8.74
CA SER A 251 -22.67 -4.97 -9.09
C SER A 251 -23.21 -6.39 -9.24
N LEU A 252 -24.39 -6.69 -8.68
CA LEU A 252 -25.14 -7.93 -8.88
C LEU A 252 -26.00 -7.90 -10.16
N GLY A 253 -26.01 -6.80 -10.92
CA GLY A 253 -26.78 -6.66 -12.15
C GLY A 253 -28.29 -6.50 -11.93
N LEU A 254 -28.73 -6.22 -10.70
CA LEU A 254 -30.15 -6.04 -10.37
C LEU A 254 -30.69 -4.67 -10.82
N VAL A 255 -29.80 -3.69 -11.03
CA VAL A 255 -30.13 -2.37 -11.58
C VAL A 255 -29.00 -1.95 -12.51
N THR A 256 -29.26 -1.98 -13.83
CA THR A 256 -28.45 -1.30 -14.84
C THR A 256 -28.97 0.12 -14.97
N LEU A 257 -28.22 1.10 -14.47
CA LEU A 257 -28.42 2.52 -14.74
C LEU A 257 -27.27 3.02 -15.59
#